data_AF-A0A0D0A7W7-F1
#
_entry.id   AF-A0A0D0A7W7-F1
#
_cell.length_a   1.000
_cell.length_b   1.000
_cell.length_c   1.000
_cell.angle_alpha   90.00
_cell.angle_beta   90.00
_cell.angle_gamma   90.00
#
_symmetry.space_group_name_H-M   'P 1'
#
loop_
_entity.id
_entity.type
_entity.pdbx_description
1 polymer ?
#
loop_
_entity_poly.entity_id
_entity_poly.type
_entity_poly.pdbx_seq_one_letter_code
_entity_poly.pdbx_strand_id
1 'polypeptide(L)'
;METLKPFKGDEDEAQDPQTFLRTFNCIMRLAGVTNEGDKIEALQDYIVPRSEAQQWYDGLSSSQLVSWTELNKAFNQRWEPLPRAEKTLEKYQEELIALKLEEDEVGETKEWNRTKAWTHVIWAREVLQLAKAAGVESNVGLVRIVHKGLPKIIRKLMTQKLTTFENLTTAVKNVDIEDMQREKEDADEWKKEELERENWILQQQKTSLADLTSRLQRLTVQPSPNNTRAPTQPMSNPSPWYAIQQTQSATNAQVPLTDAQKETVRRNTNALLHHPADTMGWRAYHMQVTQWGTTHGNNTRISENTPFPLKPGTATICSRECYRCGTHGHTSRDCPVTPDDPIRLDRCETAWRALCGRTLGSYNRITAADIRLVDTGEQGKEEGSL
;
A
#
# COMPACT_ATOMS: atom_id res chain seq x y z
N MET A 1 -18.49 45.45 13.50
CA MET A 1 -19.85 44.92 13.29
C MET A 1 -19.82 44.21 11.96
N GLU A 2 -20.05 42.90 11.93
CA GLU A 2 -20.22 42.17 10.66
C GLU A 2 -21.41 42.80 9.93
N THR A 3 -21.15 43.40 8.78
CA THR A 3 -22.19 43.96 7.92
C THR A 3 -22.91 42.79 7.24
N LEU A 4 -24.14 42.53 7.64
CA LEU A 4 -24.99 41.55 6.98
C LEU A 4 -25.13 41.93 5.50
N LYS A 5 -24.73 41.02 4.61
CA LYS A 5 -24.89 41.22 3.17
C LYS A 5 -26.38 41.17 2.81
N PRO A 6 -26.89 42.13 2.00
CA PRO A 6 -28.25 42.08 1.49
C PRO A 6 -28.53 40.78 0.74
N PHE A 7 -29.73 40.23 0.93
CA PHE A 7 -30.15 38.94 0.39
C PHE A 7 -30.90 39.11 -0.94
N LYS A 8 -30.54 38.32 -1.96
CA LYS A 8 -31.21 38.33 -3.28
C LYS A 8 -32.12 37.13 -3.48
N GLY A 9 -31.76 36.00 -2.89
CA GLY A 9 -32.58 34.78 -2.91
C GLY A 9 -32.58 34.04 -4.25
N ASP A 10 -31.58 34.26 -5.11
CA ASP A 10 -31.34 33.52 -6.36
C ASP A 10 -30.62 32.18 -6.13
N GLU A 11 -30.83 31.19 -7.00
CA GLU A 11 -30.23 29.85 -6.89
C GLU A 11 -28.69 29.85 -7.01
N ASP A 12 -28.11 30.90 -7.59
CA ASP A 12 -26.66 31.10 -7.77
C ASP A 12 -26.00 31.82 -6.57
N GLU A 13 -26.73 32.15 -5.50
CA GLU A 13 -26.18 32.88 -4.36
C GLU A 13 -25.37 31.98 -3.42
N ALA A 14 -24.13 32.39 -3.11
CA ALA A 14 -23.30 31.74 -2.08
C ALA A 14 -23.80 31.97 -0.64
N GLN A 15 -24.94 32.64 -0.45
CA GLN A 15 -25.48 33.03 0.84
C GLN A 15 -26.61 32.09 1.26
N ASP A 16 -26.32 31.24 2.25
CA ASP A 16 -27.31 30.34 2.85
C ASP A 16 -28.50 31.13 3.45
N PRO A 17 -29.74 30.93 2.96
CA PRO A 17 -30.92 31.70 3.38
C PRO A 17 -31.18 31.62 4.89
N GLN A 18 -30.94 30.47 5.50
CA GLN A 18 -31.13 30.24 6.93
C GLN A 18 -30.06 30.96 7.76
N THR A 19 -28.83 31.01 7.27
CA THR A 19 -27.72 31.75 7.88
C THR A 19 -27.97 33.25 7.80
N PHE A 20 -28.47 33.76 6.67
CA PHE A 20 -28.93 35.14 6.55
C PHE A 20 -29.98 35.46 7.62
N LEU A 21 -31.07 34.68 7.69
CA LEU A 21 -32.17 34.92 8.61
C LEU A 21 -31.72 34.87 10.08
N ARG A 22 -30.82 33.93 10.44
CA ARG A 22 -30.23 33.86 11.79
C ARG A 22 -29.36 35.07 12.11
N THR A 23 -28.59 35.56 11.15
CA THR A 23 -27.71 36.72 11.31
C THR A 23 -28.53 38.00 11.44
N PHE A 24 -29.56 38.17 10.62
CA PHE A 24 -30.55 39.26 10.75
C PHE A 24 -31.18 39.26 12.14
N ASN A 25 -31.67 38.10 12.61
CA ASN A 25 -32.24 37.96 13.95
C ASN A 25 -31.25 38.34 15.06
N CYS A 26 -29.97 38.00 14.91
CA CYS A 26 -28.92 38.38 15.86
C CYS A 26 -28.74 39.90 15.89
N ILE A 27 -28.65 40.53 14.72
CA ILE A 27 -28.51 41.99 14.59
C ILE A 27 -29.71 42.73 15.19
N MET A 28 -30.93 42.29 14.90
CA MET A 28 -32.15 42.90 15.45
C MET A 28 -32.17 42.84 17.00
N ARG A 29 -31.74 41.72 17.59
CA ARG A 29 -31.60 41.61 19.06
C ARG A 29 -30.52 42.53 19.61
N LEU A 30 -29.37 42.63 18.93
CA LEU A 30 -28.27 43.52 19.32
C LEU A 30 -28.66 45.01 19.19
N ALA A 31 -29.49 45.34 18.21
CA ALA A 31 -30.02 46.68 17.99
C ALA A 31 -31.19 47.03 18.92
N GLY A 32 -31.66 46.07 19.75
CA GLY A 32 -32.76 46.28 20.69
C GLY A 32 -34.15 46.34 20.05
N VAL A 33 -34.29 45.88 18.79
CA VAL A 33 -35.58 45.82 18.10
C VAL A 33 -36.37 44.62 18.64
N THR A 34 -37.36 44.91 19.48
CA THR A 34 -38.22 43.91 20.13
C THR A 34 -39.63 43.86 19.57
N ASN A 35 -40.06 44.90 18.85
CA ASN A 35 -41.33 44.94 18.14
C ASN A 35 -41.26 44.10 16.87
N GLU A 36 -42.23 43.20 16.68
CA GLU A 36 -42.29 42.35 15.50
C GLU A 36 -42.60 43.13 14.22
N GLY A 37 -43.40 44.19 14.28
CA GLY A 37 -43.70 45.04 13.13
C GLY A 37 -42.45 45.74 12.60
N ASP A 38 -41.73 46.44 13.49
CA ASP A 38 -40.47 47.13 13.15
C ASP A 38 -39.43 46.15 12.60
N LYS A 39 -39.44 44.91 13.09
CA LYS A 39 -38.54 43.85 12.62
C LYS A 39 -38.91 43.32 11.23
N ILE A 40 -40.21 43.23 10.91
CA ILE A 40 -40.70 42.85 9.59
C ILE A 40 -40.39 43.94 8.57
N GLU A 41 -40.57 45.20 8.93
CA GLU A 41 -40.20 46.35 8.09
C GLU A 41 -38.69 46.41 7.87
N ALA A 42 -37.89 46.28 8.94
CA ALA A 42 -36.44 46.27 8.86
C ALA A 42 -35.90 45.15 7.98
N LEU A 43 -36.61 44.02 7.82
CA LEU A 43 -36.17 42.94 6.93
C LEU A 43 -36.07 43.41 5.47
N GLN A 44 -36.95 44.32 5.03
CA GLN A 44 -36.95 44.86 3.68
C GLN A 44 -35.63 45.59 3.36
N ASP A 45 -35.04 46.28 4.33
CA ASP A 45 -33.75 46.99 4.17
C ASP A 45 -32.58 46.04 3.90
N TYR A 46 -32.73 44.76 4.25
CA TYR A 46 -31.73 43.71 4.01
C TYR A 46 -32.07 42.84 2.80
N ILE A 47 -33.07 43.20 2.01
CA ILE A 47 -33.42 42.55 0.74
C ILE A 47 -32.93 43.44 -0.41
N VAL A 48 -32.33 42.82 -1.43
CA VAL A 48 -31.85 43.56 -2.61
C VAL A 48 -33.04 44.00 -3.47
N PRO A 49 -33.16 45.29 -3.86
CA PRO A 49 -34.22 45.73 -4.75
C PRO A 49 -34.22 44.97 -6.09
N ARG A 50 -35.41 44.65 -6.62
CA ARG A 50 -35.62 43.90 -7.88
C ARG A 50 -35.05 42.47 -7.88
N SER A 51 -34.72 41.91 -6.72
CA SER A 51 -34.30 40.52 -6.57
C SER A 51 -35.48 39.55 -6.44
N GLU A 52 -35.22 38.24 -6.47
CA GLU A 52 -36.24 37.23 -6.19
C GLU A 52 -36.79 37.33 -4.76
N ALA A 53 -35.92 37.66 -3.80
CA ALA A 53 -36.31 37.92 -2.43
C ALA A 53 -37.24 39.14 -2.31
N GLN A 54 -37.03 40.18 -3.11
CA GLN A 54 -37.95 41.33 -3.14
C GLN A 54 -39.30 40.93 -3.74
N GLN A 55 -39.31 40.21 -4.86
CA GLN A 55 -40.56 39.73 -5.47
C GLN A 55 -41.36 38.83 -4.52
N TRP A 56 -40.67 37.99 -3.74
CA TRP A 56 -41.30 37.20 -2.68
C TRP A 56 -41.87 38.07 -1.57
N TYR A 57 -41.11 39.04 -1.05
CA TYR A 57 -41.56 39.92 0.03
C TYR A 57 -42.78 40.74 -0.38
N ASP A 58 -42.78 41.29 -1.60
CA ASP A 58 -43.91 42.03 -2.18
C ASP A 58 -45.16 41.16 -2.37
N GLY A 59 -44.99 39.85 -2.51
CA GLY A 59 -46.05 38.86 -2.66
C GLY A 59 -46.63 38.32 -1.34
N LEU A 60 -46.13 38.76 -0.17
CA LEU A 60 -46.60 38.29 1.12
C LEU A 60 -48.02 38.79 1.42
N SER A 61 -48.87 37.89 1.91
CA SER A 61 -50.23 38.26 2.31
C SER A 61 -50.24 38.96 3.67
N SER A 62 -51.32 39.72 3.94
CA SER A 62 -51.49 40.38 5.24
C SER A 62 -51.47 39.41 6.43
N SER A 63 -51.83 38.13 6.22
CA SER A 63 -51.77 37.09 7.25
C SER A 63 -50.33 36.61 7.54
N GLN A 64 -49.43 36.71 6.56
CA GLN A 64 -48.01 36.32 6.71
C GLN A 64 -47.18 37.44 7.37
N LEU A 65 -47.65 38.69 7.30
CA LEU A 65 -47.01 39.86 7.91
C LEU A 65 -47.53 40.19 9.32
N VAL A 66 -48.43 39.36 9.89
CA VAL A 66 -49.01 39.60 11.23
C VAL A 66 -48.00 39.36 12.36
N SER A 67 -47.05 38.45 12.15
CA SER A 67 -46.05 38.10 13.15
C SER A 67 -44.74 37.69 12.51
N TRP A 68 -43.66 37.84 13.26
CA TRP A 68 -42.34 37.37 12.83
C TRP A 68 -42.34 35.85 12.60
N THR A 69 -43.17 35.11 13.34
CA THR A 69 -43.29 33.65 13.23
C THR A 69 -43.88 33.22 11.89
N GLU A 70 -44.96 33.85 11.45
CA GLU A 70 -45.59 33.54 10.15
C GLU A 70 -44.71 33.98 8.98
N LEU A 71 -44.00 35.10 9.10
CA LEU A 71 -43.02 35.51 8.10
C LEU A 71 -41.87 34.51 7.98
N ASN A 72 -41.28 34.07 9.10
CA ASN A 72 -40.22 33.05 9.07
C ASN A 72 -40.71 31.75 8.44
N LYS A 73 -41.96 31.38 8.67
CA LYS A 73 -42.56 30.18 8.08
C LYS A 73 -42.67 30.34 6.56
N ALA A 74 -43.18 31.48 6.08
CA ALA A 74 -43.25 31.79 4.66
C ALA A 74 -41.86 31.85 4.01
N PHE A 75 -40.86 32.37 4.71
CA PHE A 75 -39.47 32.44 4.25
C PHE A 75 -38.87 31.04 4.07
N ASN A 76 -38.97 30.18 5.09
CA ASN A 76 -38.45 28.82 5.01
C ASN A 76 -39.25 27.92 4.05
N GLN A 77 -40.48 28.29 3.69
CA GLN A 77 -41.24 27.62 2.63
C GLN A 77 -40.75 28.02 1.24
N ARG A 78 -40.33 29.28 1.05
CA ARG A 78 -39.79 29.77 -0.23
C ARG A 78 -38.37 29.30 -0.46
N TRP A 79 -37.53 29.38 0.56
CA TRP A 79 -36.16 28.87 0.55
C TRP A 79 -36.08 27.70 1.53
N GLU A 80 -36.60 26.56 1.09
CA GLU A 80 -36.52 25.32 1.89
C GLU A 80 -35.05 25.07 2.26
N PRO A 81 -34.74 24.85 3.56
CA PRO A 81 -33.40 24.44 3.94
C PRO A 81 -33.08 23.19 3.14
N LEU A 82 -32.05 23.24 2.30
CA LEU A 82 -31.60 22.05 1.60
C LEU A 82 -31.44 20.96 2.66
N PRO A 83 -32.09 19.79 2.52
CA PRO A 83 -31.88 18.71 3.45
C PRO A 83 -30.38 18.49 3.47
N ARG A 84 -29.77 18.61 4.66
CA ARG A 84 -28.38 18.23 4.84
C ARG A 84 -28.28 16.86 4.19
N ALA A 85 -27.34 16.67 3.27
CA ALA A 85 -27.06 15.35 2.73
C ALA A 85 -26.63 14.48 3.91
N GLU A 86 -27.60 13.87 4.57
CA GLU A 86 -27.40 12.89 5.62
C GLU A 86 -26.86 11.70 4.88
N LYS A 87 -25.53 11.55 4.97
CA LYS A 87 -24.86 10.35 4.46
C LYS A 87 -25.63 9.16 5.02
N THR A 88 -25.92 8.18 4.17
CA THR A 88 -26.63 6.99 4.64
C THR A 88 -25.79 6.26 5.69
N LEU A 89 -26.44 5.40 6.48
CA LEU A 89 -25.78 4.61 7.51
C LEU A 89 -24.55 3.87 6.96
N GLU A 90 -24.70 3.31 5.76
CA GLU A 90 -23.67 2.57 5.02
C GLU A 90 -22.49 3.49 4.68
N LYS A 91 -22.76 4.74 4.30
CA LYS A 91 -21.71 5.68 3.96
C LYS A 91 -20.89 6.10 5.17
N TYR A 92 -21.51 6.27 6.34
CA TYR A 92 -20.78 6.48 7.58
C TYR A 92 -19.95 5.25 7.99
N GLN A 93 -20.43 4.03 7.72
CA GLN A 93 -19.65 2.81 7.95
C GLN A 93 -18.46 2.70 7.00
N GLU A 94 -18.62 3.04 5.71
CA GLU A 94 -17.52 3.12 4.75
C GLU A 94 -16.46 4.12 5.22
N GLU A 95 -16.86 5.32 5.64
CA GLU A 95 -15.95 6.35 6.16
C GLU A 95 -15.25 5.90 7.44
N LEU A 96 -15.96 5.21 8.33
CA LEU A 96 -15.38 4.65 9.56
C LEU A 96 -14.30 3.60 9.27
N ILE A 97 -14.51 2.74 8.26
CA ILE A 97 -13.55 1.69 7.86
C ILE A 97 -12.39 2.30 7.06
N ALA A 98 -12.67 3.34 6.27
CA ALA A 98 -11.66 4.04 5.47
C ALA A 98 -10.77 4.96 6.32
N LEU A 99 -11.22 5.40 7.50
CA LEU A 99 -10.47 6.28 8.39
C LEU A 99 -9.23 5.58 8.97
N LYS A 100 -8.09 5.85 8.35
CA LYS A 100 -6.79 5.34 8.75
C LYS A 100 -5.97 6.42 9.46
N LEU A 101 -5.19 5.98 10.44
CA LEU A 101 -4.12 6.76 11.02
C LEU A 101 -2.82 6.22 10.43
N GLU A 102 -2.07 7.05 9.71
CA GLU A 102 -0.82 6.63 9.10
C GLU A 102 0.26 6.39 10.17
N GLU A 103 1.13 5.41 9.95
CA GLU A 103 2.16 5.01 10.92
C GLU A 103 3.17 6.14 11.19
N ASP A 104 3.43 6.95 10.16
CA ASP A 104 4.34 8.10 10.23
C ASP A 104 3.72 9.30 10.97
N GLU A 105 2.39 9.46 10.93
CA GLU A 105 1.67 10.55 11.60
C GLU A 105 1.40 10.26 13.08
N VAL A 106 1.68 9.05 13.56
CA VAL A 106 1.54 8.69 14.97
C VAL A 106 2.49 9.53 15.83
N GLY A 107 1.94 10.10 16.92
CA GLY A 107 2.71 10.93 17.85
C GLY A 107 3.01 12.34 17.33
N GLU A 108 2.35 12.79 16.28
CA GLU A 108 2.47 14.17 15.77
C GLU A 108 1.34 15.07 16.28
N THR A 109 1.55 16.39 16.22
CA THR A 109 0.50 17.38 16.51
C THR A 109 0.01 18.00 15.21
N LYS A 110 -1.31 18.00 15.02
CA LYS A 110 -1.98 18.64 13.88
C LYS A 110 -2.90 19.74 14.38
N GLU A 111 -3.01 20.82 13.62
CA GLU A 111 -3.98 21.87 13.92
C GLU A 111 -5.38 21.40 13.54
N TRP A 112 -6.25 21.31 14.54
CA TRP A 112 -7.64 20.91 14.40
C TRP A 112 -8.54 21.93 15.09
N ASN A 113 -9.42 22.58 14.33
CA ASN A 113 -10.30 23.65 14.83
C ASN A 113 -9.55 24.75 15.61
N ARG A 114 -8.44 25.27 15.03
CA ARG A 114 -7.57 26.31 15.63
C ARG A 114 -6.86 25.88 16.93
N THR A 115 -6.87 24.58 17.25
CA THR A 115 -6.19 24.02 18.42
C THR A 115 -5.22 22.95 17.97
N LYS A 116 -3.99 22.96 18.48
CA LYS A 116 -3.04 21.87 18.24
C LYS A 116 -3.47 20.66 19.08
N ALA A 117 -3.74 19.54 18.43
CA ALA A 117 -4.06 18.29 19.08
C ALA A 117 -3.25 17.15 18.47
N TRP A 118 -3.01 16.10 19.24
CA TRP A 118 -2.30 14.93 18.75
C TRP A 118 -3.13 14.18 17.70
N THR A 119 -2.48 13.70 16.64
CA THR A 119 -3.12 12.98 15.53
C THR A 119 -3.95 11.79 15.99
N HIS A 120 -3.44 11.00 16.93
CA HIS A 120 -4.16 9.85 17.51
C HIS A 120 -5.39 10.27 18.35
N VAL A 121 -5.34 11.44 19.00
CA VAL A 121 -6.48 12.01 19.75
C VAL A 121 -7.56 12.53 18.80
N ILE A 122 -7.15 13.18 17.70
CA ILE A 122 -8.06 13.63 16.63
C ILE A 122 -8.73 12.42 15.99
N TRP A 123 -7.95 11.41 15.59
CA TRP A 123 -8.46 10.16 15.04
C TRP A 123 -9.46 9.48 15.99
N ALA A 124 -9.13 9.37 17.28
CA ALA A 124 -10.03 8.76 18.27
C ALA A 124 -11.35 9.53 18.42
N ARG A 125 -11.33 10.85 18.22
CA ARG A 125 -12.54 11.68 18.23
C ARG A 125 -13.39 11.44 16.97
N GLU A 126 -12.77 11.40 15.80
CA GLU A 126 -13.45 11.19 14.51
C GLU A 126 -14.08 9.79 14.44
N VAL A 127 -13.35 8.75 14.85
CA VAL A 127 -13.88 7.38 14.97
C VAL A 127 -15.11 7.33 15.86
N LEU A 128 -15.09 7.99 17.01
CA LEU A 128 -16.25 8.00 17.90
C LEU A 128 -17.44 8.75 17.28
N GLN A 129 -17.19 9.86 16.59
CA GLN A 129 -18.24 10.60 15.89
C GLN A 129 -18.87 9.80 14.75
N LEU A 130 -18.06 9.14 13.93
CA LEU A 130 -18.52 8.28 12.84
C LEU A 130 -19.27 7.05 13.39
N ALA A 131 -18.80 6.44 14.46
CA ALA A 131 -19.48 5.31 15.10
C ALA A 131 -20.87 5.70 15.67
N LYS A 132 -20.99 6.92 16.25
CA LYS A 132 -22.26 7.49 16.72
C LYS A 132 -23.19 7.83 15.57
N ALA A 133 -22.68 8.47 14.52
CA ALA A 133 -23.44 8.79 13.31
C ALA A 133 -23.95 7.53 12.58
N ALA A 134 -23.17 6.45 12.60
CA ALA A 134 -23.55 5.16 12.05
C ALA A 134 -24.36 4.27 13.00
N GLY A 135 -24.63 4.68 14.25
CA GLY A 135 -25.36 3.86 15.24
C GLY A 135 -24.69 2.50 15.57
N VAL A 136 -23.37 2.38 15.39
CA VAL A 136 -22.62 1.11 15.53
C VAL A 136 -21.69 1.08 16.75
N GLU A 137 -21.96 1.91 17.74
CA GLU A 137 -21.12 2.11 18.94
C GLU A 137 -20.75 0.80 19.67
N SER A 138 -21.66 -0.17 19.67
CA SER A 138 -21.52 -1.48 20.32
C SER A 138 -21.21 -2.62 19.35
N ASN A 139 -20.92 -2.33 18.07
CA ASN A 139 -20.62 -3.37 17.09
C ASN A 139 -19.18 -3.89 17.23
N VAL A 140 -19.04 -5.01 17.94
CA VAL A 140 -17.75 -5.67 18.22
C VAL A 140 -16.97 -6.03 16.94
N GLY A 141 -17.68 -6.36 15.85
CA GLY A 141 -17.05 -6.69 14.56
C GLY A 141 -16.34 -5.50 13.94
N LEU A 142 -17.00 -4.34 13.90
CA LEU A 142 -16.43 -3.10 13.40
C LEU A 142 -15.31 -2.57 14.32
N VAL A 143 -15.48 -2.67 15.64
CA VAL A 143 -14.41 -2.34 16.60
C VAL A 143 -13.15 -3.15 16.30
N ARG A 144 -13.28 -4.44 15.99
CA ARG A 144 -12.14 -5.30 15.65
C ARG A 144 -11.51 -4.96 14.29
N ILE A 145 -12.30 -4.53 13.30
CA ILE A 145 -11.78 -4.09 11.99
C ILE A 145 -10.98 -2.80 12.17
N VAL A 146 -11.55 -1.79 12.83
CA VAL A 146 -10.88 -0.52 13.10
C VAL A 146 -9.64 -0.72 13.97
N HIS A 147 -9.71 -1.56 15.01
CA HIS A 147 -8.55 -1.92 15.83
C HIS A 147 -7.44 -2.61 15.02
N LYS A 148 -7.77 -3.42 14.00
CA LYS A 148 -6.76 -4.02 13.11
C LYS A 148 -6.16 -3.01 12.12
N GLY A 149 -6.89 -1.96 11.78
CA GLY A 149 -6.44 -0.87 10.92
C GLY A 149 -5.49 0.11 11.61
N LEU A 150 -5.41 0.07 12.95
CA LEU A 150 -4.49 0.92 13.71
C LEU A 150 -3.01 0.62 13.42
N PRO A 151 -2.14 1.64 13.47
CA PRO A 151 -0.68 1.48 13.43
C PRO A 151 -0.15 0.44 14.41
N LYS A 152 0.94 -0.25 14.04
CA LYS A 152 1.49 -1.33 14.90
C LYS A 152 1.95 -0.78 16.26
N ILE A 153 2.52 0.42 16.27
CA ILE A 153 2.96 1.15 17.47
C ILE A 153 1.81 1.23 18.49
N ILE A 154 0.66 1.77 18.08
CA ILE A 154 -0.52 1.91 18.94
C ILE A 154 -1.05 0.54 19.36
N ARG A 155 -1.12 -0.43 18.44
CA ARG A 155 -1.61 -1.79 18.78
C ARG A 155 -0.71 -2.52 19.78
N LYS A 156 0.60 -2.29 19.77
CA LYS A 156 1.55 -2.91 20.70
C LYS A 156 1.36 -2.36 22.12
N LEU A 157 1.09 -1.06 22.21
CA LEU A 157 0.82 -0.36 23.48
C LEU A 157 -0.58 -0.68 24.03
N MET A 158 -1.48 -1.23 23.19
CA MET A 158 -2.84 -1.61 23.57
C MET A 158 -2.98 -3.13 23.79
N THR A 159 -2.86 -3.56 25.04
CA THR A 159 -2.96 -5.00 25.41
C THR A 159 -4.38 -5.44 25.79
N GLN A 160 -5.33 -4.50 25.84
CA GLN A 160 -6.68 -4.76 26.39
C GLN A 160 -7.66 -5.28 25.34
N LYS A 161 -8.63 -6.12 25.76
CA LYS A 161 -9.75 -6.53 24.91
C LYS A 161 -10.76 -5.40 24.80
N LEU A 162 -10.79 -4.73 23.65
CA LEU A 162 -11.67 -3.60 23.39
C LEU A 162 -12.92 -4.10 22.68
N THR A 163 -14.08 -3.93 23.32
CA THR A 163 -15.39 -4.44 22.85
C THR A 163 -16.30 -3.34 22.31
N THR A 164 -16.04 -2.08 22.65
CA THR A 164 -16.84 -0.91 22.23
C THR A 164 -15.96 0.19 21.65
N PHE A 165 -16.53 1.05 20.82
CA PHE A 165 -15.81 2.21 20.28
C PHE A 165 -15.41 3.22 21.37
N GLU A 166 -16.17 3.33 22.46
CA GLU A 166 -15.80 4.17 23.61
C GLU A 166 -14.54 3.64 24.31
N ASN A 167 -14.46 2.32 24.54
CA ASN A 167 -13.28 1.71 25.15
C ASN A 167 -12.07 1.85 24.21
N LEU A 168 -12.26 1.60 22.91
CA LEU A 168 -11.21 1.75 21.90
C LEU A 168 -10.65 3.17 21.88
N THR A 169 -11.51 4.17 21.76
CA THR A 169 -11.09 5.57 21.62
C THR A 169 -10.54 6.14 22.91
N THR A 170 -11.02 5.69 24.07
CA THR A 170 -10.43 6.05 25.37
C THR A 170 -9.04 5.46 25.53
N ALA A 171 -8.88 4.18 25.17
CA ALA A 171 -7.57 3.54 25.22
C ALA A 171 -6.57 4.20 24.26
N VAL A 172 -6.98 4.60 23.05
CA VAL A 172 -6.11 5.32 22.10
C VAL A 172 -5.73 6.71 22.61
N LYS A 173 -6.65 7.43 23.26
CA LYS A 173 -6.36 8.75 23.85
C LYS A 173 -5.42 8.70 25.05
N ASN A 174 -5.44 7.59 25.78
CA ASN A 174 -4.65 7.39 26.99
C ASN A 174 -3.32 6.66 26.72
N VAL A 175 -2.94 6.45 25.45
CA VAL A 175 -1.63 5.91 25.13
C VAL A 175 -0.57 6.92 25.57
N ASP A 176 0.41 6.45 26.33
CA ASP A 176 1.50 7.28 26.81
C ASP A 176 2.33 7.81 25.62
N ILE A 177 2.56 9.12 25.60
CA ILE A 177 3.21 9.82 24.50
C ILE A 177 4.71 9.51 24.47
N GLU A 178 5.34 9.34 25.63
CA GLU A 178 6.77 9.02 25.73
C GLU A 178 7.03 7.60 25.27
N ASP A 179 6.16 6.65 25.64
CA ASP A 179 6.24 5.27 25.14
C ASP A 179 5.98 5.18 23.63
N MET A 180 5.07 6.01 23.11
CA MET A 180 4.77 6.10 21.68
C MET A 180 5.94 6.67 20.87
N GLN A 181 6.61 7.71 21.38
CA GLN A 181 7.79 8.28 20.75
C GLN A 181 8.96 7.31 20.78
N ARG A 182 9.21 6.66 21.92
CA ARG A 182 10.25 5.63 22.03
C ARG A 182 10.04 4.49 21.04
N GLU A 183 8.82 3.96 20.94
CA GLU A 183 8.53 2.87 20.02
C GLU A 183 8.61 3.31 18.54
N LYS A 184 8.34 4.59 18.24
CA LYS A 184 8.56 5.17 16.91
C LYS A 184 10.06 5.27 16.60
N GLU A 185 10.85 5.76 17.54
CA GLU A 185 12.32 5.84 17.43
C GLU A 185 12.94 4.46 17.23
N ASP A 186 12.56 3.46 18.04
CA ASP A 186 13.02 2.07 17.89
C ASP A 186 12.64 1.49 16.52
N ALA A 187 11.43 1.78 16.03
CA ALA A 187 10.97 1.33 14.71
C ALA A 187 11.74 1.99 13.56
N ASP A 188 12.04 3.27 13.68
CA ASP A 188 12.80 4.01 12.66
C ASP A 188 14.28 3.65 12.69
N GLU A 189 14.86 3.40 13.87
CA GLU A 189 16.21 2.86 14.03
C GLU A 189 16.30 1.47 13.38
N TRP A 190 15.34 0.57 13.65
CA TRP A 190 15.26 -0.72 12.98
C TRP A 190 15.18 -0.61 11.45
N LYS A 191 14.33 0.28 10.93
CA LYS A 191 14.23 0.52 9.47
C LYS A 191 15.56 1.02 8.90
N LYS A 192 16.24 1.90 9.62
CA LYS A 192 17.55 2.42 9.23
C LYS A 192 18.61 1.33 9.23
N GLU A 193 18.68 0.50 10.27
CA GLU A 193 19.60 -0.64 10.34
C GLU A 193 19.34 -1.65 9.21
N GLU A 194 18.08 -1.93 8.89
CA GLU A 194 17.71 -2.80 7.76
C GLU A 194 18.19 -2.20 6.43
N LEU A 195 17.95 -0.90 6.22
CA LEU A 195 18.41 -0.19 5.02
C LEU A 195 19.94 -0.18 4.91
N GLU A 196 20.65 0.03 6.03
CA GLU A 196 22.11 -0.04 6.10
C GLU A 196 22.61 -1.45 5.79
N ARG A 197 21.94 -2.50 6.30
CA ARG A 197 22.24 -3.90 5.97
C ARG A 197 22.02 -4.20 4.49
N GLU A 198 20.91 -3.77 3.91
CA GLU A 198 20.65 -3.93 2.47
C GLU A 198 21.69 -3.19 1.62
N ASN A 199 22.01 -1.95 1.98
CA ASN A 199 23.01 -1.17 1.27
C ASN A 199 24.41 -1.80 1.39
N TRP A 200 24.75 -2.35 2.57
CA TRP A 200 25.99 -3.10 2.77
C TRP A 200 26.04 -4.35 1.88
N ILE A 201 24.94 -5.11 1.76
CA ILE A 201 24.85 -6.28 0.87
C ILE A 201 25.03 -5.86 -0.59
N LEU A 202 24.38 -4.77 -1.03
CA LEU A 202 24.53 -4.22 -2.38
C LEU A 202 25.96 -3.76 -2.65
N GLN A 203 26.60 -3.12 -1.67
CA GLN A 203 27.99 -2.69 -1.75
C GLN A 203 28.94 -3.90 -1.91
N GLN A 204 28.72 -4.97 -1.15
CA GLN A 204 29.47 -6.22 -1.25
C GLN A 204 29.32 -6.89 -2.63
N GLN A 205 28.10 -6.88 -3.19
CA GLN A 205 27.88 -7.39 -4.54
C GLN A 205 28.62 -6.55 -5.59
N LYS A 206 28.60 -5.21 -5.46
CA LYS A 206 29.32 -4.31 -6.37
C LYS A 206 30.84 -4.48 -6.31
N THR A 207 31.43 -4.59 -5.12
CA THR A 207 32.88 -4.82 -4.96
C THR A 207 33.30 -6.20 -5.50
N SER A 208 32.48 -7.23 -5.29
CA SER A 208 32.71 -8.56 -5.86
C SER A 208 32.69 -8.55 -7.39
N LEU A 209 31.72 -7.86 -8.00
CA LEU A 209 31.66 -7.67 -9.46
C LEU A 209 32.85 -6.86 -10.00
N ALA A 210 33.31 -5.85 -9.27
CA ALA A 210 34.47 -5.06 -9.64
C ALA A 210 35.78 -5.89 -9.60
N ASP A 211 35.95 -6.77 -8.60
CA ASP A 211 37.11 -7.68 -8.54
C ASP A 211 37.08 -8.69 -9.69
N LEU A 212 35.92 -9.29 -9.98
CA LEU A 212 35.75 -10.18 -11.13
C LEU A 212 36.06 -9.49 -12.47
N THR A 213 35.58 -8.25 -12.65
CA THR A 213 35.85 -7.46 -13.85
C THR A 213 37.34 -7.13 -13.99
N SER A 214 38.00 -6.77 -12.88
CA SER A 214 39.44 -6.49 -12.86
C SER A 214 40.28 -7.73 -13.16
N ARG A 215 39.86 -8.91 -12.68
CA ARG A 215 40.50 -10.19 -13.02
C ARG A 215 40.33 -10.54 -14.50
N LEU A 216 39.16 -10.30 -15.08
CA LEU A 216 38.91 -10.51 -16.51
C LEU A 216 39.74 -9.57 -17.40
N GLN A 217 39.91 -8.31 -17.00
CA GLN A 217 40.77 -7.34 -17.71
C GLN A 217 42.26 -7.71 -17.66
N ARG A 218 42.73 -8.42 -16.62
CA ARG A 218 44.11 -8.93 -16.59
C ARG A 218 44.31 -10.17 -17.45
N LEU A 219 43.25 -10.88 -17.81
CA LEU A 219 43.29 -12.04 -18.71
C LEU A 219 43.21 -11.66 -20.18
N THR A 220 42.87 -10.41 -20.52
CA THR A 220 42.93 -9.93 -21.91
C THR A 220 44.38 -9.62 -22.29
N VAL A 221 44.96 -10.50 -23.10
CA VAL A 221 46.25 -10.28 -23.77
C VAL A 221 46.11 -9.07 -24.70
N GLN A 222 46.82 -7.97 -24.40
CA GLN A 222 47.03 -6.90 -25.35
C GLN A 222 47.82 -7.44 -26.55
N PRO A 223 47.40 -7.17 -27.81
CA PRO A 223 48.21 -7.53 -28.96
C PRO A 223 49.43 -6.58 -29.00
N SER A 224 50.61 -7.13 -28.71
CA SER A 224 51.88 -6.44 -28.96
C SER A 224 52.05 -6.18 -30.47
N PRO A 225 52.56 -5.02 -30.89
CA PRO A 225 52.81 -4.76 -32.30
C PRO A 225 54.02 -5.57 -32.78
N ASN A 226 53.81 -6.26 -33.90
CA ASN A 226 54.80 -7.05 -34.64
C ASN A 226 56.03 -6.21 -35.03
N ASN A 227 57.22 -6.73 -34.77
CA ASN A 227 58.40 -6.40 -35.56
C ASN A 227 59.25 -7.64 -35.84
N THR A 228 59.73 -7.72 -37.08
CA THR A 228 60.16 -8.94 -37.78
C THR A 228 61.68 -9.18 -37.73
N ARG A 229 62.09 -10.46 -37.79
CA ARG A 229 63.41 -11.02 -38.22
C ARG A 229 64.58 -10.93 -37.21
N ALA A 230 65.51 -11.87 -37.05
CA ALA A 230 65.97 -13.06 -37.80
C ALA A 230 66.75 -14.03 -36.85
N PRO A 231 67.17 -15.25 -37.28
CA PRO A 231 67.57 -16.36 -36.39
C PRO A 231 69.08 -16.67 -36.36
N THR A 232 69.61 -17.12 -35.20
CA THR A 232 70.81 -17.98 -35.12
C THR A 232 70.84 -18.80 -33.81
N GLN A 233 71.15 -20.09 -33.93
CA GLN A 233 71.24 -21.16 -32.92
C GLN A 233 72.66 -21.28 -32.28
N PRO A 234 73.03 -22.29 -31.44
CA PRO A 234 72.35 -23.05 -30.36
C PRO A 234 73.24 -23.21 -29.07
N MET A 235 72.83 -24.13 -28.17
CA MET A 235 73.51 -24.75 -27.00
C MET A 235 73.00 -24.21 -25.64
N SER A 236 72.71 -25.00 -24.60
CA SER A 236 72.92 -26.41 -24.26
C SER A 236 71.97 -26.80 -23.10
N ASN A 237 71.49 -28.03 -23.11
CA ASN A 237 70.63 -28.68 -22.09
C ASN A 237 71.36 -28.84 -20.72
N PRO A 238 70.67 -29.09 -19.56
CA PRO A 238 69.89 -30.31 -19.36
C PRO A 238 68.52 -30.14 -18.65
N SER A 239 67.50 -30.80 -19.22
CA SER A 239 66.48 -31.67 -18.59
C SER A 239 66.28 -31.59 -17.06
N PRO A 240 65.02 -31.63 -16.56
CA PRO A 240 64.24 -32.86 -16.72
C PRO A 240 62.80 -32.66 -17.19
N TRP A 241 62.39 -33.65 -17.99
CA TRP A 241 61.01 -33.99 -18.24
C TRP A 241 60.21 -34.09 -16.94
N TYR A 242 59.23 -33.21 -16.78
CA TYR A 242 57.95 -33.61 -16.23
C TYR A 242 56.93 -33.43 -17.35
N ALA A 243 56.33 -34.54 -17.76
CA ALA A 243 55.21 -34.56 -18.66
C ALA A 243 54.07 -33.72 -18.05
N ILE A 244 53.86 -32.51 -18.57
CA ILE A 244 52.61 -31.80 -18.36
C ILE A 244 51.62 -32.50 -19.27
N GLN A 245 50.95 -33.49 -18.68
CA GLN A 245 49.70 -34.05 -19.16
C GLN A 245 48.84 -32.86 -19.59
N GLN A 246 48.48 -32.80 -20.88
CA GLN A 246 47.42 -31.92 -21.34
C GLN A 246 46.15 -32.33 -20.60
N THR A 247 45.89 -31.69 -19.46
CA THR A 247 44.52 -31.58 -18.98
C THR A 247 43.85 -30.61 -19.93
N GLN A 248 43.36 -31.18 -21.04
CA GLN A 248 42.28 -30.56 -21.79
C GLN A 248 41.26 -30.15 -20.74
N SER A 249 41.16 -28.84 -20.53
CA SER A 249 40.15 -28.26 -19.65
C SER A 249 38.84 -28.61 -20.32
N ALA A 250 38.24 -29.69 -19.84
CA ALA A 250 36.91 -30.11 -20.22
C ALA A 250 36.03 -28.88 -20.04
N THR A 251 35.41 -28.45 -21.13
CA THR A 251 34.16 -27.71 -21.08
C THR A 251 33.34 -28.28 -19.94
N ASN A 252 32.97 -27.41 -18.99
CA ASN A 252 32.30 -27.70 -17.72
C ASN A 252 31.07 -28.61 -17.94
N ALA A 253 31.32 -29.90 -18.13
CA ALA A 253 30.32 -30.93 -18.30
C ALA A 253 29.80 -31.15 -16.89
N GLN A 254 28.63 -30.57 -16.61
CA GLN A 254 27.87 -30.86 -15.41
C GLN A 254 27.86 -32.37 -15.23
N VAL A 255 28.49 -32.86 -14.17
CA VAL A 255 28.49 -34.28 -13.83
C VAL A 255 27.02 -34.71 -13.80
N PRO A 256 26.60 -35.69 -14.63
CA PRO A 256 25.23 -36.16 -14.61
C PRO A 256 24.86 -36.60 -13.19
N LEU A 257 23.77 -36.07 -12.65
CA LEU A 257 23.29 -36.46 -11.33
C LEU A 257 23.08 -37.97 -11.28
N THR A 258 23.54 -38.59 -10.19
CA THR A 258 23.31 -40.01 -9.91
C THR A 258 21.81 -40.29 -9.77
N ASP A 259 21.37 -41.52 -10.02
CA ASP A 259 19.95 -41.86 -9.90
C ASP A 259 19.41 -41.70 -8.47
N ALA A 260 20.27 -41.86 -7.46
CA ALA A 260 19.94 -41.55 -6.07
C ALA A 260 19.65 -40.05 -5.85
N GLN A 261 20.43 -39.16 -6.47
CA GLN A 261 20.19 -37.72 -6.40
C GLN A 261 18.89 -37.32 -7.12
N LYS A 262 18.60 -37.93 -8.30
CA LYS A 262 17.34 -37.70 -9.01
C LYS A 262 16.13 -38.11 -8.17
N GLU A 263 16.22 -39.24 -7.46
CA GLU A 263 15.14 -39.71 -6.59
C GLU A 263 14.94 -38.80 -5.37
N THR A 264 16.01 -38.24 -4.80
CA THR A 264 15.89 -37.22 -3.75
C THR A 264 15.17 -35.96 -4.25
N VAL A 265 15.53 -35.47 -5.45
CA VAL A 265 14.84 -34.32 -6.05
C VAL A 265 13.37 -34.63 -6.33
N ARG A 266 13.05 -35.85 -6.78
CA ARG A 266 11.67 -36.31 -6.98
C ARG A 266 10.88 -36.34 -5.67
N ARG A 267 11.46 -36.91 -4.61
CA ARG A 267 10.84 -36.94 -3.28
C ARG A 267 10.55 -35.53 -2.77
N ASN A 268 11.53 -34.64 -2.89
CA ASN A 268 11.39 -33.26 -2.44
C ASN A 268 10.36 -32.48 -3.27
N THR A 269 10.29 -32.73 -4.58
CA THR A 269 9.26 -32.17 -5.47
C THR A 269 7.85 -32.58 -5.04
N ASN A 270 7.65 -33.84 -4.64
CA ASN A 270 6.34 -34.34 -4.20
C ASN A 270 6.00 -33.95 -2.75
N ALA A 271 7.00 -33.74 -1.90
CA ALA A 271 6.81 -33.40 -0.49
C ALA A 271 6.55 -31.89 -0.27
N LEU A 272 7.04 -31.03 -1.17
CA LEU A 272 6.77 -29.59 -1.12
C LEU A 272 5.31 -29.32 -1.47
N LEU A 273 4.52 -28.94 -0.45
CA LEU A 273 3.14 -28.55 -0.65
C LEU A 273 3.06 -27.21 -1.39
N HIS A 274 2.38 -27.20 -2.53
CA HIS A 274 2.06 -25.97 -3.27
C HIS A 274 0.77 -25.38 -2.72
N HIS A 275 0.87 -24.23 -2.06
CA HIS A 275 -0.29 -23.57 -1.47
C HIS A 275 -1.17 -22.85 -2.51
N PRO A 276 -2.49 -22.81 -2.32
CA PRO A 276 -3.39 -22.00 -3.14
C PRO A 276 -3.09 -20.50 -2.97
N ALA A 277 -3.46 -19.69 -3.96
CA ALA A 277 -3.28 -18.24 -3.96
C ALA A 277 -4.30 -17.50 -3.06
N ASP A 278 -4.51 -17.98 -1.84
CA ASP A 278 -5.41 -17.38 -0.85
C ASP A 278 -4.65 -16.86 0.39
N THR A 279 -5.36 -16.17 1.28
CA THR A 279 -4.73 -15.55 2.47
C THR A 279 -4.04 -16.58 3.38
N MET A 280 -4.56 -17.81 3.45
CA MET A 280 -3.98 -18.87 4.28
C MET A 280 -2.73 -19.45 3.62
N GLY A 281 -2.77 -19.69 2.31
CA GLY A 281 -1.67 -20.19 1.52
C GLY A 281 -0.48 -19.23 1.49
N TRP A 282 -0.73 -17.92 1.38
CA TRP A 282 0.31 -16.90 1.51
C TRP A 282 0.96 -16.89 2.90
N ARG A 283 0.19 -17.02 3.98
CA ARG A 283 0.75 -17.12 5.33
C ARG A 283 1.59 -18.39 5.51
N ALA A 284 1.10 -19.53 5.03
CA ALA A 284 1.81 -20.80 5.11
C ALA A 284 3.13 -20.76 4.30
N TYR A 285 3.11 -20.16 3.11
CA TYR A 285 4.30 -19.92 2.30
C TYR A 285 5.33 -19.05 3.05
N HIS A 286 4.92 -17.90 3.60
CA HIS A 286 5.84 -17.04 4.33
C HIS A 286 6.45 -17.74 5.55
N MET A 287 5.65 -18.51 6.30
CA MET A 287 6.17 -19.32 7.41
C MET A 287 7.20 -20.36 6.95
N GLN A 288 6.94 -21.04 5.82
CA GLN A 288 7.87 -22.02 5.26
C GLN A 288 9.18 -21.37 4.77
N VAL A 289 9.12 -20.19 4.14
CA VAL A 289 10.31 -19.45 3.72
C VAL A 289 11.15 -19.03 4.93
N THR A 290 10.52 -18.50 5.98
CA THR A 290 11.22 -18.16 7.24
C THR A 290 11.84 -19.41 7.88
N GLN A 291 11.10 -20.51 7.95
CA GLN A 291 11.60 -21.77 8.51
C GLN A 291 12.79 -22.34 7.71
N TRP A 292 12.73 -22.24 6.38
CA TRP A 292 13.81 -22.63 5.49
C TRP A 292 15.06 -21.79 5.75
N GLY A 293 14.90 -20.48 5.87
CA GLY A 293 15.98 -19.54 6.21
C GLY A 293 16.64 -19.87 7.55
N THR A 294 15.86 -20.22 8.57
CA THR A 294 16.39 -20.63 9.88
C THR A 294 17.14 -21.98 9.82
N THR A 295 16.66 -22.92 9.01
CA THR A 295 17.21 -24.28 8.96
C THR A 295 18.46 -24.38 8.09
N HIS A 296 18.48 -23.66 6.98
CA HIS A 296 19.56 -23.74 5.99
C HIS A 296 20.45 -22.50 5.96
N GLY A 297 19.97 -21.34 6.42
CA GLY A 297 20.62 -20.05 6.26
C GLY A 297 20.19 -19.35 4.96
N ASN A 298 19.90 -18.05 5.04
CA ASN A 298 19.35 -17.28 3.90
C ASN A 298 20.28 -17.25 2.66
N ASN A 299 21.58 -17.43 2.85
CA ASN A 299 22.58 -17.42 1.76
C ASN A 299 22.95 -18.82 1.25
N THR A 300 22.25 -19.86 1.71
CA THR A 300 22.57 -21.23 1.33
C THR A 300 22.21 -21.52 -0.11
N ARG A 301 23.18 -22.11 -0.82
CA ARG A 301 23.00 -22.49 -2.22
C ARG A 301 21.96 -23.61 -2.33
N ILE A 302 21.08 -23.47 -3.32
CA ILE A 302 20.10 -24.51 -3.66
C ILE A 302 20.79 -25.74 -4.23
N SER A 303 20.44 -26.90 -3.67
CA SER A 303 20.97 -28.23 -3.95
C SER A 303 19.83 -29.26 -3.84
N GLU A 304 20.11 -30.52 -4.12
CA GLU A 304 19.12 -31.61 -4.02
C GLU A 304 18.55 -31.73 -2.60
N ASN A 305 19.33 -31.36 -1.59
CA ASN A 305 18.97 -31.48 -0.17
C ASN A 305 18.41 -30.18 0.44
N THR A 306 18.28 -29.11 -0.35
CA THR A 306 17.79 -27.81 0.11
C THR A 306 16.58 -27.36 -0.72
N PRO A 307 15.43 -28.07 -0.60
CA PRO A 307 14.21 -27.73 -1.35
C PRO A 307 13.66 -26.38 -0.91
N PHE A 308 13.28 -25.53 -1.86
CA PHE A 308 12.76 -24.20 -1.57
C PHE A 308 11.23 -24.13 -1.73
N PRO A 309 10.48 -23.47 -0.83
CA PRO A 309 9.03 -23.31 -0.94
C PRO A 309 8.60 -22.61 -2.25
N LEU A 310 7.43 -22.97 -2.77
CA LEU A 310 6.91 -22.40 -4.04
C LEU A 310 5.95 -21.25 -3.77
N LYS A 311 6.10 -20.13 -4.49
CA LYS A 311 5.21 -18.97 -4.37
C LYS A 311 3.75 -19.36 -4.71
N PRO A 312 2.77 -19.00 -3.87
CA PRO A 312 1.36 -19.29 -4.14
C PRO A 312 0.89 -18.67 -5.46
N GLY A 313 0.02 -19.38 -6.19
CA GLY A 313 -0.52 -18.91 -7.48
C GLY A 313 0.44 -19.04 -8.67
N THR A 314 1.63 -19.60 -8.46
CA THR A 314 2.53 -19.99 -9.56
C THR A 314 2.22 -21.40 -10.06
N ALA A 315 2.78 -21.76 -11.22
CA ALA A 315 2.73 -23.09 -11.78
C ALA A 315 3.47 -24.10 -10.91
N THR A 316 2.98 -25.32 -10.89
CA THR A 316 3.65 -26.46 -10.25
C THR A 316 5.05 -26.64 -10.83
N ILE A 317 6.03 -27.03 -10.02
CA ILE A 317 7.41 -27.26 -10.49
C ILE A 317 7.48 -28.39 -11.52
N CYS A 318 8.39 -28.31 -12.48
CA CYS A 318 8.57 -29.30 -13.56
C CYS A 318 7.37 -29.41 -14.52
N SER A 319 6.62 -28.33 -14.71
CA SER A 319 5.47 -28.24 -15.63
C SER A 319 5.81 -27.58 -16.98
N ARG A 320 7.05 -27.10 -17.15
CA ARG A 320 7.50 -26.15 -18.20
C ARG A 320 7.14 -24.70 -17.88
N GLU A 321 7.11 -24.40 -16.60
CA GLU A 321 7.02 -23.05 -16.09
C GLU A 321 8.27 -22.23 -16.44
N CYS A 322 8.08 -20.92 -16.55
CA CYS A 322 9.15 -19.95 -16.55
C CYS A 322 9.79 -19.89 -15.16
N TYR A 323 11.11 -20.06 -15.07
CA TYR A 323 11.80 -20.05 -13.77
C TYR A 323 11.91 -18.65 -13.16
N ARG A 324 11.58 -17.58 -13.90
CA ARG A 324 11.64 -16.20 -13.40
C ARG A 324 10.36 -15.71 -12.76
N CYS A 325 9.19 -16.13 -13.26
CA CYS A 325 7.89 -15.67 -12.78
C CYS A 325 6.95 -16.84 -12.40
N GLY A 326 7.33 -18.08 -12.68
CA GLY A 326 6.55 -19.25 -12.32
C GLY A 326 5.27 -19.42 -13.14
N THR A 327 5.14 -18.80 -14.31
CA THR A 327 3.97 -18.98 -15.22
C THR A 327 4.37 -19.68 -16.51
N HIS A 328 3.39 -20.10 -17.30
CA HIS A 328 3.54 -20.74 -18.60
C HIS A 328 3.39 -19.75 -19.76
N GLY A 329 3.71 -20.21 -20.97
CA GLY A 329 3.57 -19.45 -22.22
C GLY A 329 4.87 -18.83 -22.73
N HIS A 330 5.92 -18.80 -21.92
CA HIS A 330 7.24 -18.25 -22.29
C HIS A 330 8.38 -18.94 -21.53
N THR A 331 9.61 -18.79 -22.02
CA THR A 331 10.81 -19.28 -21.32
C THR A 331 11.41 -18.22 -20.41
N SER A 332 12.31 -18.61 -19.50
CA SER A 332 13.06 -17.65 -18.67
C SER A 332 13.86 -16.62 -19.48
N ARG A 333 14.13 -16.84 -20.77
CA ARG A 333 14.79 -15.88 -21.65
C ARG A 333 13.81 -14.81 -22.17
N ASP A 334 12.58 -15.22 -22.44
CA ASP A 334 11.53 -14.39 -23.05
C ASP A 334 10.52 -13.90 -21.99
N CYS A 335 10.95 -13.86 -20.73
CA CYS A 335 10.09 -13.47 -19.63
C CYS A 335 9.85 -11.95 -19.65
N PRO A 336 8.60 -11.48 -19.70
CA PRO A 336 8.28 -10.06 -19.73
C PRO A 336 8.51 -9.36 -18.38
N VAL A 337 8.68 -10.13 -17.30
CA VAL A 337 8.83 -9.63 -15.93
C VAL A 337 10.24 -9.09 -15.70
N THR A 338 10.35 -7.82 -15.33
CA THR A 338 11.64 -7.15 -15.06
C THR A 338 12.25 -7.59 -13.73
N PRO A 339 13.54 -7.30 -13.44
CA PRO A 339 14.18 -7.66 -12.18
C PRO A 339 13.52 -7.12 -10.91
N ASP A 340 12.89 -5.96 -10.98
CA ASP A 340 12.34 -5.24 -9.83
C ASP A 340 10.82 -5.45 -9.67
N ASP A 341 10.20 -6.25 -10.54
CA ASP A 341 8.77 -6.51 -10.52
C ASP A 341 8.38 -7.48 -9.38
N PRO A 342 7.36 -7.17 -8.56
CA PRO A 342 6.90 -8.02 -7.46
C PRO A 342 6.38 -9.40 -7.90
N ILE A 343 6.04 -9.58 -9.18
CA ILE A 343 5.64 -10.88 -9.75
C ILE A 343 6.83 -11.82 -9.84
N ARG A 344 8.06 -11.29 -9.95
CA ARG A 344 9.28 -12.09 -10.04
C ARG A 344 9.42 -13.04 -8.85
N LEU A 345 9.97 -14.23 -9.12
CA LEU A 345 10.25 -15.23 -8.10
C LEU A 345 11.53 -14.87 -7.34
N ASP A 346 11.59 -15.38 -6.11
CA ASP A 346 12.80 -15.34 -5.31
C ASP A 346 13.97 -16.04 -6.03
N ARG A 347 15.21 -15.61 -5.77
CA ARG A 347 16.41 -16.20 -6.38
C ARG A 347 16.56 -17.68 -6.01
N CYS A 348 16.21 -18.04 -4.77
CA CYS A 348 16.23 -19.41 -4.29
C CYS A 348 15.13 -20.25 -4.96
N GLU A 349 13.91 -19.73 -5.11
CA GLU A 349 12.86 -20.43 -5.85
C GLU A 349 13.23 -20.63 -7.33
N THR A 350 13.79 -19.60 -7.96
CA THR A 350 14.29 -19.66 -9.34
C THR A 350 15.33 -20.77 -9.50
N ALA A 351 16.30 -20.83 -8.58
CA ALA A 351 17.35 -21.84 -8.60
C ALA A 351 16.79 -23.26 -8.35
N TRP A 352 15.80 -23.39 -7.46
CA TRP A 352 15.13 -24.66 -7.17
C TRP A 352 14.34 -25.17 -8.38
N ARG A 353 13.51 -24.33 -9.01
CA ARG A 353 12.78 -24.69 -10.24
C ARG A 353 13.72 -25.09 -11.37
N ALA A 354 14.81 -24.36 -11.55
CA ALA A 354 15.82 -24.68 -12.55
C ALA A 354 16.55 -26.00 -12.25
N LEU A 355 16.84 -26.31 -10.98
CA LEU A 355 17.43 -27.58 -10.58
C LEU A 355 16.47 -28.74 -10.90
N CYS A 356 15.22 -28.66 -10.42
CA CYS A 356 14.23 -29.69 -10.65
C CYS A 356 13.95 -29.89 -12.15
N GLY A 357 13.82 -28.82 -12.92
CA GLY A 357 13.60 -28.90 -14.37
C GLY A 357 14.78 -29.50 -15.15
N ARG A 358 16.03 -29.23 -14.74
CA ARG A 358 17.21 -29.90 -15.31
C ARG A 358 17.29 -31.39 -14.96
N THR A 359 16.87 -31.74 -13.75
CA THR A 359 17.01 -33.11 -13.21
C THR A 359 15.87 -34.04 -13.63
N LEU A 360 14.63 -33.56 -13.59
CA LEU A 360 13.41 -34.34 -13.80
C LEU A 360 12.72 -34.04 -15.13
N GLY A 361 13.11 -32.96 -15.82
CA GLY A 361 12.44 -32.51 -17.04
C GLY A 361 11.00 -32.07 -16.79
N SER A 362 10.09 -32.43 -17.71
CA SER A 362 8.66 -32.06 -17.66
C SER A 362 7.82 -33.04 -16.83
N TYR A 363 8.29 -33.40 -15.63
CA TYR A 363 7.70 -34.43 -14.76
C TYR A 363 6.22 -34.18 -14.40
N ASN A 364 5.82 -32.92 -14.17
CA ASN A 364 4.44 -32.55 -13.78
C ASN A 364 3.64 -31.90 -14.92
N ARG A 365 4.12 -31.95 -16.16
CA ARG A 365 3.48 -31.23 -17.28
C ARG A 365 2.03 -31.66 -17.56
N ILE A 366 1.70 -32.93 -17.35
CA ILE A 366 0.36 -33.46 -17.68
C ILE A 366 -0.65 -33.13 -16.57
N THR A 367 -0.17 -33.01 -15.33
CA THR A 367 -1.01 -32.81 -14.14
C THR A 367 -1.13 -31.33 -13.73
N ALA A 368 -0.25 -30.47 -14.23
CA ALA A 368 -0.25 -29.05 -13.90
C ALA A 368 -1.38 -28.29 -14.62
N ALA A 369 -2.05 -27.41 -13.88
CA ALA A 369 -2.94 -26.42 -14.47
C ALA A 369 -2.14 -25.38 -15.28
N ASP A 370 -2.66 -24.98 -16.45
CA ASP A 370 -2.05 -23.91 -17.24
C ASP A 370 -2.27 -22.57 -16.53
N ILE A 371 -1.17 -21.93 -16.13
CA ILE A 371 -1.16 -20.64 -15.45
C ILE A 371 -0.42 -19.66 -16.36
N ARG A 372 -1.10 -18.65 -16.89
CA ARG A 372 -0.52 -17.65 -17.79
C ARG A 372 -0.44 -16.29 -17.12
N LEU A 373 0.56 -15.51 -17.50
CA LEU A 373 0.65 -14.11 -17.13
C LEU A 373 -0.42 -13.33 -17.92
N VAL A 374 -1.29 -12.60 -17.23
CA VAL A 374 -2.28 -11.72 -17.85
C VAL A 374 -1.73 -10.30 -17.82
N ASP A 375 -1.50 -9.71 -18.98
CA ASP A 375 -1.14 -8.30 -19.11
C ASP A 375 -2.43 -7.47 -19.09
N THR A 376 -2.63 -6.65 -18.05
CA THR A 376 -3.80 -5.76 -17.94
C THR A 376 -3.57 -4.39 -18.59
N GLY A 377 -2.59 -4.26 -19.48
CA GLY A 377 -2.12 -3.00 -20.05
C GLY A 377 -2.95 -2.34 -21.16
N GLU A 378 -4.00 -2.96 -21.72
CA GLU A 378 -4.77 -2.39 -22.84
C GLU A 378 -6.28 -2.67 -22.78
N GLN A 379 -6.98 -2.13 -21.78
CA GLN A 379 -8.46 -2.10 -21.75
C GLN A 379 -9.00 -0.72 -21.35
N GLY A 380 -8.47 0.32 -21.97
CA GLY A 380 -8.88 1.70 -21.73
C GLY A 380 -8.75 2.58 -22.96
N LYS A 381 -9.28 2.14 -24.11
CA LYS A 381 -9.49 2.96 -25.31
C LYS A 381 -10.31 2.16 -26.33
N GLU A 382 -11.62 2.11 -26.12
CA GLU A 382 -12.65 2.05 -27.17
C GLU A 382 -13.98 1.80 -26.48
N GLU A 383 -14.79 2.87 -26.38
CA GLU A 383 -16.23 2.87 -26.63
C GLU A 383 -16.78 4.24 -26.20
N GLY A 384 -17.31 5.01 -27.16
CA GLY A 384 -17.92 6.31 -26.89
C GLY A 384 -17.84 7.33 -28.03
N SER A 385 -17.95 6.90 -29.28
CA SER A 385 -18.36 7.80 -30.37
C SER A 385 -19.22 7.02 -31.36
N LEU A 386 -20.54 7.13 -31.16
CA LEU A 386 -21.58 7.25 -32.18
C LEU A 386 -22.92 7.55 -31.51
#